data_AF-A0A9P5VSS7-F1
#
_entry.id   AF-A0A9P5VSS7-F1
#
_cell.length_a   1.000
_cell.length_b   1.000
_cell.length_c   1.000
_cell.angle_alpha   90.00
_cell.angle_beta   90.00
_cell.angle_gamma   90.00
#
_symmetry.space_group_name_H-M   'P 1'
#
loop_
_entity.id
_entity.type
_entity.pdbx_description
1 polymer ?
#
loop_
_entity_poly.entity_id
_entity_poly.type
_entity_poly.pdbx_seq_one_letter_code
_entity_poly.pdbx_strand_id
1 'polypeptide(L)'
;MPGIYVILRKYPVIFIETLKDGATRIKRTEWEEDRAIEAYYKPSIKRYQDMLREVEKKFEGEMIPSHIYDEIHATLREQEARLPARNVVPFFTIRVGTYGSNAYEDRDENGRWQEALVTFWNSDHALYQEGHRFAITSLIAKMTSCEPGFEDMIRLTSTKMTTAEEMAADPAIMARTSYRLRTITSCAEIECLHRGTEIDLAVIIL
;
A
#
# COMPACT_ATOMS: atom_id res chain seq x y z
N MET A 1 -15.52 -17.18 -14.26
CA MET A 1 -15.85 -17.73 -12.93
C MET A 1 -14.94 -17.06 -11.90
N PRO A 2 -15.44 -16.71 -10.69
CA PRO A 2 -14.58 -16.19 -9.63
C PRO A 2 -13.52 -17.21 -9.23
N GLY A 3 -12.29 -16.74 -9.01
CA GLY A 3 -11.29 -17.53 -8.30
C GLY A 3 -11.59 -17.47 -6.80
N ILE A 4 -11.47 -18.61 -6.11
CA ILE A 4 -11.68 -18.69 -4.67
C ILE A 4 -10.32 -18.80 -4.00
N TYR A 5 -10.00 -17.84 -3.15
CA TYR A 5 -8.68 -17.65 -2.58
C TYR A 5 -8.74 -17.57 -1.06
N VAL A 6 -7.66 -17.99 -0.41
CA VAL A 6 -7.34 -17.62 0.96
C VAL A 6 -6.27 -16.55 0.95
N ILE A 7 -6.42 -15.52 1.79
CA ILE A 7 -5.42 -14.47 1.97
C ILE A 7 -4.29 -15.03 2.84
N LEU A 8 -3.12 -15.23 2.26
CA LEU A 8 -1.94 -15.74 2.95
C LEU A 8 -1.22 -14.65 3.72
N ARG A 9 -0.92 -13.55 3.02
CA ARG A 9 -0.26 -12.37 3.58
C ARG A 9 -0.91 -11.12 3.05
N LYS A 10 -0.97 -10.10 3.88
CA LYS A 10 -1.39 -8.75 3.55
C LYS A 10 -0.22 -7.80 3.74
N TYR A 11 0.19 -7.14 2.67
CA TYR A 11 1.29 -6.18 2.73
C TYR A 11 0.78 -4.77 3.06
N PRO A 12 1.64 -3.90 3.62
CA PRO A 12 1.31 -2.50 3.84
C PRO A 12 0.91 -1.79 2.54
N VAL A 13 0.14 -0.71 2.68
CA VAL A 13 -0.15 0.21 1.56
C VAL A 13 1.14 0.94 1.18
N ILE A 14 1.37 1.06 -0.12
CA ILE A 14 2.49 1.79 -0.71
C ILE A 14 1.93 2.85 -1.65
N PHE A 15 2.57 4.02 -1.64
CA PHE A 15 2.23 5.15 -2.50
C PHE A 15 3.24 5.22 -3.65
N ILE A 16 2.75 5.28 -4.89
CA ILE A 16 3.59 5.54 -6.07
C ILE A 16 3.33 6.95 -6.55
N GLU A 17 4.37 7.79 -6.52
CA GLU A 17 4.37 9.08 -7.19
C GLU A 17 5.04 8.96 -8.56
N THR A 18 4.34 9.36 -9.62
CA THR A 18 4.92 9.50 -10.96
C THR A 18 5.34 10.94 -11.16
N LEU A 19 6.63 11.17 -11.42
CA LEU A 19 7.16 12.51 -11.65
C LEU A 19 6.71 13.10 -13.00
N LYS A 20 6.98 14.39 -13.19
CA LYS A 20 6.59 15.14 -14.41
C LYS A 20 7.15 14.56 -15.71
N ASP A 21 8.25 13.82 -15.64
CA ASP A 21 8.85 13.13 -16.78
C ASP A 21 8.04 11.90 -17.23
N GLY A 22 7.05 11.46 -16.44
CA GLY A 22 6.21 10.29 -16.72
C GLY A 22 6.90 8.94 -16.57
N ALA A 23 8.23 8.92 -16.42
CA ALA A 23 9.06 7.72 -16.38
C ALA A 23 9.52 7.40 -14.96
N THR A 24 9.90 8.43 -14.19
CA THR A 24 10.41 8.25 -12.84
C THR A 24 9.26 8.01 -11.88
N ARG A 25 9.35 6.90 -11.14
CA ARG A 25 8.36 6.51 -10.12
C ARG A 25 9.04 6.39 -8.77
N ILE A 26 8.50 7.09 -7.77
CA ILE A 26 8.96 7.02 -6.38
C ILE A 26 7.96 6.18 -5.60
N LYS A 27 8.43 5.11 -4.95
CA LYS A 27 7.65 4.30 -4.01
C LYS A 27 7.87 4.84 -2.60
N ARG A 28 6.80 5.00 -1.83
CA ARG A 28 6.84 5.42 -0.43
C ARG A 28 5.94 4.55 0.43
N THR A 29 6.38 4.31 1.66
CA THR A 29 5.51 3.88 2.75
C THR A 29 4.54 4.99 3.14
N GLU A 30 3.52 4.68 3.94
CA GLU A 30 2.58 5.67 4.48
C GLU A 30 3.30 6.80 5.21
N TRP A 31 4.20 6.48 6.14
CA TRP A 31 4.97 7.48 6.88
C TRP A 31 5.86 8.36 5.98
N GLU A 32 6.49 7.78 4.97
CA GLU A 32 7.30 8.55 4.01
C GLU A 32 6.44 9.45 3.13
N GLU A 33 5.23 9.02 2.78
CA GLU A 33 4.28 9.85 2.02
C GLU A 33 3.74 11.00 2.87
N ASP A 34 3.42 10.79 4.14
CA ASP A 34 3.03 11.87 5.07
C ASP A 34 4.13 12.93 5.17
N ARG A 35 5.39 12.51 5.29
CA ARG A 35 6.53 13.44 5.29
C ARG A 35 6.70 14.15 3.96
N ALA A 36 6.43 13.49 2.84
CA ALA A 36 6.49 14.09 1.52
C ALA A 36 5.39 15.14 1.32
N ILE A 37 4.17 14.86 1.82
CA ILE A 37 3.05 15.81 1.86
C ILE A 37 3.43 17.03 2.69
N GLU A 38 3.94 16.83 3.90
CA GLU A 38 4.37 17.93 4.77
C GLU A 38 5.45 18.78 4.08
N ALA A 39 6.47 18.14 3.51
CA ALA A 39 7.55 18.82 2.80
C ALA A 39 7.04 19.61 1.58
N TYR A 40 6.02 19.09 0.88
CA TYR A 40 5.42 19.73 -0.28
C TYR A 40 4.64 21.00 0.09
N TYR A 41 3.90 20.99 1.20
CA TYR A 41 3.13 22.15 1.66
C TYR A 41 3.91 23.14 2.53
N LYS A 42 5.06 22.72 3.07
CA LYS A 42 5.91 23.54 3.95
C LYS A 42 6.25 24.94 3.38
N PRO A 43 6.58 25.12 2.09
CA PRO A 43 6.83 26.45 1.54
C PRO A 43 5.61 27.37 1.60
N SER A 44 4.41 26.86 1.28
CA SER A 44 3.16 27.61 1.34
C SER A 44 2.80 28.01 2.77
N ILE A 45 2.94 27.08 3.72
CA ILE A 45 2.71 27.35 5.15
C ILE A 45 3.70 28.40 5.68
N LYS A 46 4.97 28.30 5.31
CA LYS A 46 5.97 29.29 5.69
C LYS A 46 5.63 30.68 5.14
N ARG A 47 5.21 30.75 3.86
CA ARG A 47 4.82 32.01 3.23
C ARG A 47 3.60 32.64 3.91
N TYR A 48 2.61 31.84 4.28
CA TYR A 48 1.47 32.29 5.07
C TYR A 48 1.88 32.94 6.39
N GLN A 49 2.75 32.26 7.15
CA GLN A 49 3.27 32.76 8.42
C GLN A 49 4.06 34.06 8.26
N ASP A 50 4.87 34.15 7.21
CA ASP A 50 5.62 35.38 6.90
C ASP A 50 4.68 36.54 6.57
N MET A 51 3.61 36.31 5.79
CA MET A 51 2.60 37.33 5.48
C MET A 51 1.83 37.79 6.72
N LEU A 52 1.46 36.87 7.62
CA LEU A 52 0.81 37.22 8.88
C LEU A 52 1.71 38.12 9.75
N ARG A 53 3.00 37.79 9.87
CA ARG A 53 3.96 38.61 10.62
C ARG A 53 4.15 40.00 10.01
N GLU A 54 4.17 40.09 8.68
CA GLU A 54 4.25 41.38 7.98
C GLU A 54 3.04 42.27 8.30
N VAL A 55 1.84 41.68 8.36
CA VAL A 55 0.61 42.39 8.72
C VAL A 55 0.61 42.79 10.19
N GLU A 56 0.92 41.86 11.11
CA GLU A 56 0.99 42.15 12.55
C GLU A 56 1.96 43.30 12.84
N LYS A 57 3.13 43.31 12.18
CA LYS A 57 4.11 44.39 12.29
C LYS A 57 3.61 45.72 11.72
N LYS A 58 2.79 45.69 10.66
CA LYS A 58 2.27 46.89 10.00
C LYS A 58 1.17 47.57 10.82
N PHE A 59 0.39 46.80 11.58
CA PHE A 59 -0.74 47.26 12.38
C PHE A 59 -0.47 47.15 13.89
N GLU A 60 0.78 47.31 14.32
CA GLU A 60 1.21 47.08 15.70
C GLU A 60 0.39 47.92 16.70
N GLY A 61 -0.55 47.28 17.41
CA GLY A 61 -1.46 47.92 18.38
C GLY A 61 -2.82 48.36 17.82
N GLU A 62 -3.09 48.17 16.53
CA GLU A 62 -4.35 48.52 15.86
C GLU A 62 -5.18 47.28 15.50
N MET A 63 -6.50 47.47 15.34
CA MET A 63 -7.37 46.40 14.88
C MET A 63 -7.11 46.12 13.39
N ILE A 64 -6.61 44.92 13.08
CA ILE A 64 -6.36 44.51 11.69
C ILE A 64 -7.70 44.42 10.94
N PRO A 65 -7.86 45.14 9.81
CA PRO A 65 -9.06 45.03 8.99
C PRO A 65 -9.27 43.61 8.44
N SER A 66 -10.50 43.10 8.47
CA SER A 66 -10.81 41.73 8.04
C SER A 66 -10.45 41.42 6.59
N HIS A 67 -10.56 42.41 5.68
CA HIS A 67 -10.23 42.24 4.26
C HIS A 67 -8.77 41.86 4.01
N ILE A 68 -7.86 42.17 4.95
CA ILE A 68 -6.44 41.80 4.82
C ILE A 68 -6.26 40.28 4.98
N TYR A 69 -7.02 39.64 5.88
CA TYR A 69 -7.01 38.18 6.00
C TYR A 69 -7.56 37.53 4.72
N ASP A 70 -8.60 38.11 4.13
CA ASP A 70 -9.16 37.64 2.85
C ASP A 70 -8.14 37.72 1.71
N GLU A 71 -7.36 38.81 1.64
CA GLU A 71 -6.27 38.98 0.68
C GLU A 71 -5.14 37.96 0.87
N ILE A 72 -4.77 37.68 2.13
CA ILE A 72 -3.78 36.65 2.47
C ILE A 72 -4.28 35.29 1.97
N HIS A 73 -5.53 34.93 2.28
CA HIS A 73 -6.13 33.67 1.85
C HIS A 73 -6.31 33.58 0.31
N ALA A 74 -6.60 34.69 -0.37
CA ALA A 74 -6.63 34.73 -1.83
C ALA A 74 -5.25 34.47 -2.44
N THR A 75 -4.22 35.12 -1.90
CA THR A 75 -2.83 34.95 -2.36
C THR A 75 -2.34 33.52 -2.16
N LEU A 76 -2.66 32.90 -1.01
CA LEU A 76 -2.31 31.50 -0.76
C LEU A 76 -2.97 30.55 -1.74
N ARG A 77 -4.28 30.71 -2.00
CA ARG A 77 -4.99 29.86 -2.97
C ARG A 77 -4.39 29.97 -4.36
N GLU A 78 -3.99 31.17 -4.78
CA GLU A 78 -3.31 31.36 -6.06
C GLU A 78 -1.93 30.66 -6.09
N GLN A 79 -1.17 30.70 -5.00
CA GLN A 79 0.11 30.00 -4.91
C GLN A 79 -0.05 28.48 -4.89
N GLU A 80 -1.01 27.96 -4.14
CA GLU A 80 -1.34 26.53 -4.11
C GLU A 80 -1.79 26.05 -5.50
N ALA A 81 -2.56 26.85 -6.23
CA ALA A 81 -2.95 26.54 -7.61
C ALA A 81 -1.77 26.53 -8.59
N ARG A 82 -0.66 27.21 -8.28
CA ARG A 82 0.58 27.19 -9.07
C ARG A 82 1.48 26.01 -8.73
N LEU A 83 1.28 25.35 -7.58
CA LEU A 83 2.04 24.16 -7.25
C LEU A 83 1.66 23.02 -8.20
N PRO A 84 2.64 22.31 -8.76
CA PRO A 84 2.33 21.22 -9.69
C PRO A 84 1.64 20.08 -8.92
N ALA A 85 0.44 19.70 -9.35
CA ALA A 85 -0.28 18.58 -8.77
C ALA A 85 0.61 17.33 -8.73
N ARG A 86 0.63 16.67 -7.57
CA ARG A 86 1.37 15.42 -7.40
C ARG A 86 0.52 14.27 -7.97
N ASN A 87 1.14 13.42 -8.78
CA ASN A 87 0.48 12.24 -9.32
C ASN A 87 0.81 11.03 -8.44
N VAL A 88 0.12 10.94 -7.30
CA VAL A 88 0.31 9.88 -6.31
C VAL A 88 -0.87 8.92 -6.34
N VAL A 89 -0.58 7.62 -6.45
CA VAL A 89 -1.61 6.56 -6.43
C VAL A 89 -1.25 5.56 -5.34
N PRO A 90 -2.15 5.30 -4.37
CA PRO A 90 -1.97 4.23 -3.41
C PRO A 90 -2.21 2.88 -4.08
N PHE A 91 -1.46 1.88 -3.65
CA PHE A 91 -1.72 0.50 -3.99
C PHE A 91 -1.31 -0.39 -2.82
N PHE A 92 -1.85 -1.60 -2.79
CA PHE A 92 -1.39 -2.63 -1.88
C PHE A 92 -1.36 -3.96 -2.58
N THR A 93 -0.65 -4.91 -1.98
CA THR A 93 -0.56 -6.26 -2.47
C THR A 93 -1.01 -7.22 -1.38
N ILE A 94 -1.63 -8.31 -1.78
CA ILE A 94 -1.89 -9.48 -0.94
C ILE A 94 -1.25 -10.69 -1.60
N ARG A 95 -0.77 -11.61 -0.78
CA ARG A 95 -0.38 -12.95 -1.20
C ARG A 95 -1.58 -13.86 -0.99
N VAL A 96 -1.92 -14.65 -2.00
CA VAL A 96 -3.07 -15.55 -1.97
C VAL A 96 -2.70 -16.97 -2.36
N GLY A 97 -3.42 -17.92 -1.81
CA GLY A 97 -3.39 -19.33 -2.22
C GLY A 97 -4.78 -19.77 -2.67
N THR A 98 -4.86 -20.81 -3.49
CA THR A 98 -6.15 -21.38 -3.90
C THR A 98 -6.87 -22.00 -2.71
N TYR A 99 -8.19 -21.86 -2.67
CA TYR A 99 -9.06 -22.46 -1.67
C TYR A 99 -10.09 -23.40 -2.34
N GLY A 100 -10.14 -24.67 -1.93
CA GLY A 100 -11.14 -25.63 -2.42
C GLY A 100 -10.61 -27.05 -2.60
N SER A 101 -11.39 -27.91 -3.28
CA SER A 101 -11.06 -29.32 -3.54
C SER A 101 -9.74 -29.52 -4.29
N ASN A 102 -9.39 -28.58 -5.17
CA ASN A 102 -8.19 -28.65 -5.98
C ASN A 102 -6.94 -28.14 -5.22
N ALA A 103 -7.08 -27.64 -4.00
CA ALA A 103 -5.94 -27.18 -3.21
C ALA A 103 -4.88 -28.29 -3.03
N TYR A 104 -5.30 -29.56 -2.96
CA TYR A 104 -4.35 -30.69 -2.86
C TYR A 104 -3.50 -30.90 -4.13
N GLU A 105 -4.00 -30.47 -5.28
CA GLU A 105 -3.37 -30.64 -6.60
C GLU A 105 -2.59 -29.40 -7.05
N ASP A 106 -2.80 -28.25 -6.39
CA ASP A 106 -2.12 -26.97 -6.67
C ASP A 106 -0.70 -26.93 -6.09
N ARG A 107 0.02 -28.03 -6.24
CA ARG A 107 1.46 -28.07 -6.03
C ARG A 107 2.16 -28.01 -7.39
N ASP A 108 3.23 -27.22 -7.47
CA ASP A 108 4.11 -27.24 -8.63
C ASP A 108 4.86 -28.58 -8.75
N GLU A 109 5.64 -28.72 -9.82
CA GLU A 109 6.51 -29.89 -10.07
C GLU A 109 7.51 -30.18 -8.92
N ASN A 110 7.75 -29.20 -8.05
CA ASN A 110 8.62 -29.28 -6.89
C ASN A 110 7.85 -29.52 -5.57
N GLY A 111 6.53 -29.76 -5.65
CA GLY A 111 5.68 -30.00 -4.49
C GLY A 111 5.35 -28.75 -3.66
N ARG A 112 5.63 -27.54 -4.17
CA ARG A 112 5.36 -26.25 -3.51
C ARG A 112 3.96 -25.77 -3.86
N TRP A 113 3.29 -25.12 -2.90
CA TRP A 113 2.00 -24.51 -3.13
C TRP A 113 2.08 -23.43 -4.20
N GLN A 114 1.16 -23.47 -5.16
CA GLN A 114 0.99 -22.38 -6.12
C GLN A 114 0.34 -21.19 -5.42
N GLU A 115 1.11 -20.13 -5.29
CA GLU A 115 0.71 -18.89 -4.65
C GLU A 115 0.78 -17.74 -5.66
N ALA A 116 -0.03 -16.71 -5.45
CA ALA A 116 -0.06 -15.54 -6.31
C ALA A 116 0.03 -14.24 -5.49
N LEU A 117 0.60 -13.21 -6.09
CA LEU A 117 0.53 -11.85 -5.59
C LEU A 117 -0.58 -11.11 -6.32
N VAL A 118 -1.56 -10.61 -5.59
CA VAL A 118 -2.65 -9.78 -6.14
C VAL A 118 -2.41 -8.33 -5.74
N THR A 119 -2.21 -7.46 -6.73
CA THR A 119 -2.04 -6.02 -6.52
C THR A 119 -3.35 -5.27 -6.77
N PHE A 120 -3.74 -4.44 -5.82
CA PHE A 120 -4.91 -3.57 -5.88
C PHE A 120 -4.50 -2.10 -5.93
N TRP A 121 -5.06 -1.36 -6.88
CA TRP A 121 -4.83 0.08 -7.08
C TRP A 121 -6.00 0.90 -6.51
N ASN A 122 -6.36 0.66 -5.26
CA ASN A 122 -7.45 1.35 -4.57
C ASN A 122 -7.19 1.42 -3.05
N SER A 123 -8.13 2.05 -2.33
CA SER A 123 -8.08 2.24 -0.88
C SER A 123 -8.71 1.09 -0.08
N ASP A 124 -9.13 0.00 -0.73
CA ASP A 124 -9.93 -1.06 -0.10
C ASP A 124 -9.09 -2.04 0.73
N HIS A 125 -7.90 -1.61 1.16
CA HIS A 125 -6.95 -2.41 1.94
C HIS A 125 -7.60 -3.02 3.18
N ALA A 126 -8.44 -2.25 3.87
CA ALA A 126 -9.10 -2.68 5.11
C ALA A 126 -10.01 -3.91 4.93
N LEU A 127 -10.55 -4.14 3.72
CA LEU A 127 -11.48 -5.26 3.45
C LEU A 127 -10.80 -6.62 3.57
N TYR A 128 -9.51 -6.71 3.26
CA TYR A 128 -8.79 -7.98 3.18
C TYR A 128 -8.16 -8.30 4.53
N GLN A 129 -8.39 -9.52 5.03
CA GLN A 129 -7.80 -10.02 6.29
C GLN A 129 -7.07 -11.33 6.03
N GLU A 130 -5.92 -11.52 6.68
CA GLU A 130 -5.14 -12.75 6.55
C GLU A 130 -5.90 -13.94 7.16
N GLY A 131 -5.86 -15.09 6.49
CA GLY A 131 -6.57 -16.31 6.91
C GLY A 131 -8.04 -16.34 6.51
N HIS A 132 -8.54 -15.28 5.88
CA HIS A 132 -9.91 -15.20 5.41
C HIS A 132 -10.02 -15.63 3.95
N ARG A 133 -11.20 -16.08 3.57
CA ARG A 133 -11.51 -16.62 2.25
C ARG A 133 -12.28 -15.59 1.44
N PHE A 134 -11.87 -15.38 0.19
CA PHE A 134 -12.52 -14.45 -0.74
C PHE A 134 -12.79 -15.09 -2.10
N ALA A 135 -13.94 -14.77 -2.68
CA ALA A 135 -14.19 -14.94 -4.11
C ALA A 135 -13.78 -13.64 -4.82
N ILE A 136 -12.77 -13.70 -5.70
CA ILE A 136 -12.25 -12.54 -6.43
C ILE A 136 -12.43 -12.75 -7.93
N THR A 137 -12.93 -11.72 -8.62
CA THR A 137 -13.18 -11.75 -10.07
C THR A 137 -12.35 -10.71 -10.84
N SER A 138 -12.27 -10.88 -12.16
CA SER A 138 -11.76 -9.86 -13.09
C SER A 138 -10.32 -9.40 -12.79
N LEU A 139 -9.47 -10.35 -12.42
CA LEU A 139 -8.03 -10.13 -12.25
C LEU A 139 -7.31 -10.32 -13.59
N ILE A 140 -6.30 -9.48 -13.85
CA ILE A 140 -5.41 -9.64 -15.00
C ILE A 140 -4.13 -10.31 -14.53
N ALA A 141 -3.78 -11.42 -15.18
CA ALA A 141 -2.47 -12.05 -14.99
C ALA A 141 -1.39 -11.26 -15.74
N LYS A 142 -0.31 -10.95 -15.05
CA LYS A 142 0.97 -10.50 -15.62
C LYS A 142 1.97 -11.64 -15.46
N MET A 143 2.81 -11.84 -16.48
CA MET A 143 3.91 -12.81 -16.38
C MET A 143 4.84 -12.48 -15.20
N THR A 144 5.53 -13.53 -14.76
CA THR A 144 6.32 -13.68 -13.52
C THR A 144 7.00 -12.42 -12.99
N SER A 145 7.03 -12.34 -11.66
CA SER A 145 7.67 -11.25 -10.93
C SER A 145 9.17 -11.20 -11.23
N CYS A 146 9.72 -10.01 -11.48
CA CYS A 146 11.16 -9.78 -11.39
C CYS A 146 11.59 -9.35 -9.96
N GLU A 147 10.68 -9.34 -8.99
CA GLU A 147 11.01 -8.93 -7.62
C GLU A 147 11.75 -10.07 -6.89
N PRO A 148 12.89 -9.76 -6.24
CA PRO A 148 13.67 -10.75 -5.51
C PRO A 148 12.84 -11.48 -4.45
N GLY A 149 12.88 -12.81 -4.44
CA GLY A 149 12.11 -13.66 -3.51
C GLY A 149 10.69 -14.02 -3.96
N PHE A 150 10.24 -13.50 -5.11
CA PHE A 150 8.92 -13.75 -5.69
C PHE A 150 9.00 -14.23 -7.14
N GLU A 151 10.18 -14.60 -7.62
CA GLU A 151 10.48 -14.80 -9.03
C GLU A 151 9.54 -15.83 -9.70
N ASP A 152 9.13 -16.84 -8.94
CA ASP A 152 8.26 -17.92 -9.41
C ASP A 152 6.75 -17.69 -9.15
N MET A 153 6.38 -16.55 -8.55
CA MET A 153 4.97 -16.27 -8.21
C MET A 153 4.22 -15.59 -9.35
N ILE A 154 2.99 -16.05 -9.56
CA ILE A 154 2.05 -15.44 -10.50
C ILE A 154 1.65 -14.06 -9.98
N ARG A 155 1.69 -13.05 -10.85
CA ARG A 155 1.22 -11.70 -10.52
C ARG A 155 -0.17 -11.46 -11.11
N LEU A 156 -1.10 -11.16 -10.23
CA LEU A 156 -2.45 -10.75 -10.56
C LEU A 156 -2.59 -9.27 -10.25
N THR A 157 -3.30 -8.53 -11.10
CA THR A 157 -3.59 -7.11 -10.87
C THR A 157 -5.09 -6.89 -10.96
N SER A 158 -5.64 -6.15 -10.00
CA SER A 158 -7.04 -5.75 -10.02
C SER A 158 -7.33 -4.79 -11.17
N THR A 159 -8.57 -4.79 -11.60
CA THR A 159 -9.11 -3.88 -12.62
C THR A 159 -10.25 -3.08 -12.01
N LYS A 160 -10.77 -2.11 -12.77
CA LYS A 160 -11.98 -1.37 -12.38
C LYS A 160 -13.21 -2.28 -12.25
N MET A 161 -13.18 -3.48 -12.82
CA MET A 161 -14.25 -4.48 -12.78
C MET A 161 -14.00 -5.58 -11.73
N THR A 162 -12.91 -5.49 -10.96
CA THR A 162 -12.62 -6.46 -9.90
C THR A 162 -13.63 -6.34 -8.79
N THR A 163 -14.28 -7.45 -8.47
CA THR A 163 -15.08 -7.60 -7.26
C THR A 163 -14.39 -8.58 -6.33
N ALA A 164 -14.56 -8.36 -5.03
CA ALA A 164 -14.12 -9.28 -3.98
C ALA A 164 -15.26 -9.44 -2.97
N GLU A 165 -15.61 -10.67 -2.67
CA GLU A 165 -16.64 -11.02 -1.69
C GLU A 165 -16.04 -11.98 -0.67
N GLU A 166 -16.14 -11.64 0.62
CA GLU A 166 -15.71 -12.50 1.70
C GLU A 166 -16.67 -13.69 1.84
N MET A 167 -16.11 -14.88 2.05
CA MET A 167 -16.87 -16.12 2.18
C MET A 167 -16.51 -16.83 3.48
N ALA A 168 -17.45 -17.60 4.02
CA ALA A 168 -17.17 -18.49 5.14
C ALA A 168 -16.08 -19.52 4.77
N ALA A 169 -15.12 -19.69 5.68
CA ALA A 169 -14.07 -20.70 5.58
C ALA A 169 -14.47 -21.96 6.36
N ASP A 170 -14.24 -23.12 5.76
CA ASP A 170 -14.34 -24.43 6.40
C ASP A 170 -12.98 -24.73 7.07
N PRO A 171 -12.93 -24.92 8.40
CA PRO A 171 -11.70 -25.23 9.12
C PRO A 171 -10.93 -26.44 8.57
N ALA A 172 -11.64 -27.46 8.09
CA ALA A 172 -11.02 -28.69 7.57
C ALA A 172 -10.32 -28.45 6.23
N ILE A 173 -10.88 -27.58 5.38
CA ILE A 173 -10.23 -27.16 4.13
C ILE A 173 -9.11 -26.17 4.44
N MET A 174 -9.32 -25.25 5.37
CA MET A 174 -8.30 -24.26 5.75
C MET A 174 -7.01 -24.91 6.24
N ALA A 175 -7.12 -25.94 7.08
CA ALA A 175 -5.97 -26.71 7.57
C ALA A 175 -5.14 -27.35 6.45
N ARG A 176 -5.74 -27.53 5.26
CA ARG A 176 -5.09 -28.09 4.08
C ARG A 176 -4.50 -27.03 3.16
N THR A 177 -4.72 -25.73 3.38
CA THR A 177 -4.13 -24.67 2.57
C THR A 177 -2.69 -24.36 2.99
N SER A 178 -1.98 -23.50 2.23
CA SER A 178 -0.67 -22.97 2.61
C SER A 178 -0.73 -21.89 3.70
N TYR A 179 -1.92 -21.45 4.13
CA TYR A 179 -2.04 -20.41 5.14
C TYR A 179 -1.46 -20.85 6.48
N ARG A 180 -0.57 -20.01 7.02
CA ARG A 180 -0.04 -20.11 8.37
C ARG A 180 -0.15 -18.76 9.03
N LEU A 181 -0.58 -18.72 10.29
CA LEU A 181 -0.63 -17.49 11.08
C LEU A 181 0.77 -16.87 11.16
N ARG A 182 0.86 -15.54 11.18
CA ARG A 182 2.13 -14.83 11.42
C ARG A 182 2.63 -15.11 12.83
N THR A 183 3.92 -15.38 12.92
CA THR A 183 4.61 -15.63 14.19
C THR A 183 5.97 -14.95 14.14
N ILE A 184 6.44 -14.45 15.28
CA ILE A 184 7.81 -13.94 15.39
C ILE A 184 8.76 -15.14 15.24
N THR A 185 9.65 -15.07 14.26
CA THR A 185 10.65 -16.10 14.00
C THR A 185 11.79 -16.00 14.99
N SER A 186 12.24 -17.14 15.52
CA SER A 186 13.42 -17.17 16.38
C SER A 186 14.69 -16.90 15.57
N CYS A 187 15.61 -16.09 16.09
CA CYS A 187 16.90 -15.86 15.42
C CYS A 187 17.69 -17.16 15.19
N ALA A 188 17.48 -18.19 16.02
CA ALA A 188 18.11 -19.50 15.87
C ALA A 188 17.59 -20.29 14.64
N GLU A 189 16.40 -19.95 14.13
CA GLU A 189 15.77 -20.67 13.02
C GLU A 189 16.16 -20.09 11.66
N ILE A 190 16.73 -18.88 11.62
CA ILE A 190 17.03 -18.14 10.38
C ILE A 190 17.94 -18.94 9.45
N GLU A 191 18.94 -19.63 10.00
CA GLU A 191 19.90 -20.43 9.23
C GLU A 191 19.26 -21.60 8.49
N CYS A 192 18.10 -22.08 8.94
CA CYS A 192 17.37 -23.19 8.34
C CYS A 192 16.32 -22.72 7.30
N LEU A 193 16.16 -21.42 7.08
CA LEU A 193 15.15 -20.88 6.18
C LEU A 193 15.62 -20.86 4.73
N HIS A 194 14.69 -21.14 3.84
CA HIS A 194 14.93 -21.01 2.41
C HIS A 194 14.95 -19.53 2.00
N ARG A 195 15.77 -19.21 1.01
CA ARG A 195 15.80 -17.88 0.38
C ARG A 195 14.40 -17.54 -0.16
N GLY A 196 13.96 -16.30 0.07
CA GLY A 196 12.62 -15.82 -0.30
C GLY A 196 11.54 -16.07 0.75
N THR A 197 11.88 -16.72 1.87
CA THR A 197 10.98 -16.83 3.03
C THR A 197 10.86 -15.48 3.73
N GLU A 198 9.63 -14.98 3.86
CA GLU A 198 9.34 -13.80 4.68
C GLU A 198 9.29 -14.17 6.15
N ILE A 199 9.90 -13.35 7.00
CA ILE A 199 9.94 -13.53 8.45
C ILE A 199 9.62 -12.23 9.17
N ASP A 200 8.98 -12.35 10.32
CA ASP A 200 8.79 -11.27 11.27
C ASP A 200 9.79 -11.47 12.43
N LEU A 201 10.59 -10.46 12.74
CA LEU A 201 11.62 -10.52 13.78
C LEU A 201 11.42 -9.41 14.82
N ALA A 202 11.77 -9.70 16.07
CA ALA A 202 11.90 -8.71 17.13
C ALA A 202 13.33 -8.78 17.67
N VAL A 203 14.10 -7.69 17.48
CA VAL A 203 15.53 -7.63 17.85
C VAL A 203 15.82 -6.34 18.63
N ILE A 204 16.83 -6.40 19.49
CA ILE A 204 17.40 -5.22 20.16
C ILE A 204 18.65 -4.82 19.38
N ILE A 205 18.71 -3.56 18.95
CA ILE A 205 19.89 -2.98 18.31
C ILE A 205 20.80 -2.45 19.42
N LEU A 206 22.02 -2.98 19.51
CA LEU A 206 23.03 -2.65 20.52
C LEU A 206 24.08 -1.66 19.96
#